data_AF-A0A117RY57-F1
#
_entry.id   AF-A0A117RY57-F1
#
_cell.length_a   1.000
_cell.length_b   1.000
_cell.length_c   1.000
_cell.angle_alpha   90.00
_cell.angle_beta   90.00
_cell.angle_gamma   90.00
#
_symmetry.space_group_name_H-M   'P 1'
#
loop_
_entity.id
_entity.type
_entity.pdbx_description
1 polymer ?
#
loop_
_entity_poly.entity_id
_entity_poly.type
_entity_poly.pdbx_seq_one_letter_code
_entity_poly.pdbx_strand_id
1 'polypeptide(L)'
;MNVIPSGLRTPAPARPAGAQPPSAQLSSCERTGRTRMACVTACYDAAPAPRSAADVLPKDAAEREARRKGPRAAGRRIDASLEHSTVAMVTTLFDQAEKRDPTHGRRWIVLVDGANHQLECLEREAAGRGVDIDIIVDFVHVLEYLRKAAEDLHPAQPARAAFVQTTARDLLEGHAPRVVADLHAYQRARTEQDRPAPGLERAAAYLNYHIALTLGWPIASGVIEGCCR
;
A
#
# COMPACT_ATOMS: atom_id res chain seq x y z
N MET A 1 29.72 -14.28 -18.10
CA MET A 1 28.53 -13.55 -18.59
C MET A 1 27.85 -14.43 -19.62
N ASN A 2 26.61 -14.87 -19.39
CA ASN A 2 25.81 -15.56 -20.41
C ASN A 2 24.59 -14.69 -20.70
N VAL A 3 24.54 -14.09 -21.89
CA VAL A 3 23.38 -13.32 -22.37
C VAL A 3 22.75 -14.14 -23.50
N ILE A 4 21.51 -14.57 -23.30
CA ILE A 4 20.74 -15.24 -24.35
C ILE A 4 20.28 -14.19 -25.38
N PRO A 5 20.47 -14.42 -26.70
CA PRO A 5 20.13 -13.45 -27.74
C PRO A 5 18.63 -13.12 -27.81
N SER A 6 18.30 -11.85 -28.07
CA SER A 6 16.95 -11.27 -28.05
C SER A 6 15.92 -11.89 -29.01
N GLY A 7 16.34 -12.71 -29.97
CA GLY A 7 15.46 -13.33 -30.97
C GLY A 7 14.67 -14.56 -30.49
N LEU A 8 14.92 -15.05 -29.26
CA LEU A 8 14.24 -16.24 -28.70
C LEU A 8 13.15 -15.91 -27.66
N ARG A 9 12.82 -14.62 -27.46
CA ARG A 9 11.75 -14.23 -26.53
C ARG A 9 10.39 -14.32 -27.22
N THR A 10 9.50 -15.11 -26.64
CA THR A 10 8.08 -15.14 -27.00
C THR A 10 7.48 -13.74 -26.84
N PRO A 11 6.76 -13.19 -27.84
CA PRO A 11 6.15 -11.88 -27.70
C PRO A 11 5.06 -11.91 -26.63
N ALA A 12 5.04 -10.87 -25.79
CA ALA A 12 4.05 -10.75 -24.73
C ALA A 12 2.63 -10.59 -25.33
N PRO A 13 1.60 -11.23 -24.75
CA PRO A 13 0.23 -11.07 -25.21
C PRO A 13 -0.24 -9.62 -25.06
N ALA A 14 -1.12 -9.18 -25.97
CA ALA A 14 -1.66 -7.83 -25.98
C ALA A 14 -2.50 -7.55 -24.72
N ARG A 15 -2.29 -6.39 -24.11
CA ARG A 15 -2.86 -6.02 -22.81
C ARG A 15 -4.22 -5.33 -22.96
N PRO A 16 -5.22 -5.64 -22.12
CA PRO A 16 -6.48 -4.90 -22.09
C PRO A 16 -6.26 -3.45 -21.60
N ALA A 17 -6.98 -2.49 -22.19
CA ALA A 17 -6.87 -1.08 -21.86
C ALA A 17 -7.73 -0.72 -20.62
N GLY A 18 -7.11 -0.12 -19.60
CA GLY A 18 -7.81 0.48 -18.45
C GLY A 18 -7.17 0.19 -17.08
N ALA A 19 -7.47 1.02 -16.08
CA ALA A 19 -7.10 0.78 -14.69
C ALA A 19 -8.00 -0.32 -14.11
N GLN A 20 -7.44 -1.51 -13.84
CA GLN A 20 -8.18 -2.60 -13.22
C GLN A 20 -8.24 -2.42 -11.69
N PRO A 21 -9.33 -2.85 -11.03
CA PRO A 21 -9.37 -2.93 -9.58
C PRO A 21 -8.27 -3.89 -9.07
N PRO A 22 -7.70 -3.64 -7.87
CA PRO A 22 -6.78 -4.59 -7.26
C PRO A 22 -7.46 -5.96 -7.13
N SER A 23 -6.76 -7.00 -7.57
CA SER A 23 -7.22 -8.38 -7.57
C SER A 23 -6.49 -9.18 -6.48
N ALA A 24 -7.20 -10.12 -5.87
CA ALA A 24 -6.64 -11.08 -4.91
C ALA A 24 -5.78 -12.19 -5.58
N GLN A 25 -5.69 -12.23 -6.91
CA GLN A 25 -4.87 -13.20 -7.66
C GLN A 25 -3.73 -12.50 -8.39
N LEU A 26 -2.50 -12.96 -8.18
CA LEU A 26 -1.35 -12.66 -9.04
C LEU A 26 -0.49 -13.91 -9.24
N SER A 27 0.01 -14.07 -10.47
CA SER A 27 0.98 -15.08 -10.89
C SER A 27 2.33 -14.87 -10.21
N SER A 28 2.84 -15.88 -9.52
CA SER A 28 4.16 -15.87 -8.87
C SER A 28 5.29 -15.90 -9.91
N CYS A 29 6.15 -14.89 -9.94
CA CYS A 29 7.46 -14.98 -10.58
C CYS A 29 8.52 -14.97 -9.47
N GLU A 30 9.22 -16.09 -9.30
CA GLU A 30 10.24 -16.29 -8.29
C GLU A 30 11.52 -15.51 -8.67
N ARG A 31 12.09 -14.70 -7.76
CA ARG A 31 13.27 -13.87 -8.03
C ARG A 31 14.51 -14.40 -7.30
N THR A 32 15.52 -14.86 -8.05
CA THR A 32 16.73 -15.55 -7.57
C THR A 32 17.99 -14.66 -7.57
N GLY A 33 18.01 -13.52 -6.86
CA GLY A 33 19.20 -12.66 -6.76
C GLY A 33 19.25 -11.67 -5.58
N ARG A 34 20.45 -11.16 -5.25
CA ARG A 34 20.67 -10.06 -4.27
C ARG A 34 20.10 -8.76 -4.82
N THR A 35 18.88 -8.45 -4.45
CA THR A 35 18.14 -7.29 -4.95
C THR A 35 18.52 -6.05 -4.15
N ARG A 36 19.13 -5.04 -4.78
CA ARG A 36 19.22 -3.69 -4.19
C ARG A 36 17.82 -3.08 -4.22
N MET A 37 17.31 -2.59 -3.09
CA MET A 37 16.00 -1.94 -3.03
C MET A 37 16.12 -0.49 -3.51
N ALA A 38 15.35 -0.13 -4.54
CA ALA A 38 15.16 1.26 -4.91
C ALA A 38 14.16 1.91 -3.94
N CYS A 39 14.44 3.14 -3.52
CA CYS A 39 13.43 4.00 -2.92
C CYS A 39 12.71 4.75 -4.03
N VAL A 40 11.39 4.70 -4.03
CA VAL A 40 10.53 5.36 -5.03
C VAL A 40 9.55 6.26 -4.30
N THR A 41 9.45 7.51 -4.72
CA THR A 41 8.52 8.49 -4.17
C THR A 41 7.65 9.07 -5.28
N ALA A 42 6.43 9.47 -4.94
CA ALA A 42 5.55 10.15 -5.86
C ALA A 42 4.80 11.27 -5.14
N CYS A 43 4.79 12.46 -5.74
CA CYS A 43 4.02 13.61 -5.28
C CYS A 43 2.95 13.95 -6.33
N TYR A 44 1.70 14.10 -5.90
CA TYR A 44 0.58 14.39 -6.80
C TYR A 44 -0.55 15.10 -6.08
N ASP A 45 -1.40 15.78 -6.86
CA ASP A 45 -2.62 16.40 -6.36
C ASP A 45 -3.81 15.47 -6.56
N ALA A 46 -4.74 15.44 -5.62
CA ALA A 46 -5.98 14.68 -5.76
C ALA A 46 -7.14 15.37 -5.06
N ALA A 47 -8.25 15.52 -5.77
CA ALA A 47 -9.49 15.97 -5.17
C ALA A 47 -10.07 14.86 -4.26
N PRO A 48 -10.55 15.19 -3.05
CA PRO A 48 -11.22 14.22 -2.18
C PRO A 48 -12.39 13.53 -2.89
N ALA A 49 -12.46 12.21 -2.76
CA ALA A 49 -13.55 11.39 -3.31
C ALA A 49 -14.01 10.36 -2.27
N PRO A 50 -15.03 10.70 -1.45
CA PRO A 50 -15.55 9.83 -0.40
C PRO A 50 -16.00 8.46 -0.92
N ARG A 51 -15.68 7.42 -0.17
CA ARG A 51 -15.91 6.01 -0.52
C ARG A 51 -16.22 5.16 0.71
N SER A 52 -16.69 3.94 0.48
CA SER A 52 -16.87 2.89 1.49
C SER A 52 -15.92 1.72 1.24
N ALA A 53 -15.90 0.75 2.17
CA ALA A 53 -15.17 -0.51 1.97
C ALA A 53 -15.64 -1.26 0.71
N ALA A 54 -16.95 -1.25 0.42
CA ALA A 54 -17.52 -1.85 -0.79
C ALA A 54 -17.03 -1.17 -2.08
N ASP A 55 -16.74 0.14 -2.03
CA ASP A 55 -16.15 0.88 -3.15
C ASP A 55 -14.67 0.52 -3.39
N VAL A 56 -14.01 -0.14 -2.44
CA VAL A 56 -12.61 -0.58 -2.58
C VAL A 56 -12.55 -2.06 -2.94
N LEU A 57 -13.26 -2.88 -2.17
CA LEU A 57 -13.27 -4.34 -2.27
C LEU A 57 -14.73 -4.86 -2.27
N PRO A 58 -15.44 -4.80 -3.41
CA PRO A 58 -16.83 -5.22 -3.51
C PRO A 58 -16.97 -6.73 -3.27
N LYS A 59 -17.98 -7.14 -2.49
CA LYS A 59 -18.20 -8.56 -2.16
C LYS A 59 -18.95 -9.35 -3.24
N ASP A 60 -19.76 -8.66 -4.03
CA ASP A 60 -20.63 -9.25 -5.06
C ASP A 60 -20.72 -8.33 -6.29
N ALA A 61 -21.46 -8.78 -7.30
CA ALA A 61 -21.64 -8.04 -8.55
C ALA A 61 -22.43 -6.73 -8.33
N ALA A 62 -23.40 -6.71 -7.43
CA ALA A 62 -24.21 -5.52 -7.18
C ALA A 62 -23.37 -4.38 -6.55
N GLU A 63 -22.55 -4.71 -5.54
CA GLU A 63 -21.58 -3.75 -4.97
C GLU A 63 -20.56 -3.27 -6.01
N ARG A 64 -20.15 -4.15 -6.94
CA ARG A 64 -19.22 -3.80 -8.01
C ARG A 64 -19.81 -2.78 -8.99
N GLU A 65 -21.06 -2.96 -9.39
CA GLU A 65 -21.75 -2.03 -10.29
C GLU A 65 -22.05 -0.69 -9.61
N ALA A 66 -22.37 -0.69 -8.31
CA ALA A 66 -22.66 0.52 -7.55
C ALA A 66 -21.40 1.31 -7.10
N ARG A 67 -20.20 0.81 -7.43
CA ARG A 67 -18.92 1.32 -6.93
C ARG A 67 -18.66 2.78 -7.31
N ARG A 68 -18.36 3.62 -6.31
CA ARG A 68 -17.82 4.96 -6.52
C ARG A 68 -16.33 4.93 -6.86
N LYS A 69 -15.92 5.83 -7.77
CA LYS A 69 -14.52 6.00 -8.16
C LYS A 69 -13.75 6.71 -7.06
N GLY A 70 -12.48 6.32 -6.88
CA GLY A 70 -11.59 6.97 -5.92
C GLY A 70 -10.97 8.26 -6.41
N PRO A 71 -10.19 8.93 -5.54
CA PRO A 71 -9.51 10.18 -5.86
C PRO A 71 -8.55 9.97 -7.04
N ARG A 72 -8.54 10.93 -7.96
CA ARG A 72 -7.72 10.86 -9.18
C ARG A 72 -6.46 11.69 -9.01
N ALA A 73 -5.31 11.05 -9.18
CA ALA A 73 -4.02 11.70 -9.13
C ALA A 73 -3.78 12.56 -10.38
N ALA A 74 -3.52 13.85 -10.17
CA ALA A 74 -3.19 14.85 -11.18
C ALA A 74 -1.77 15.40 -10.97
N GLY A 75 -1.14 15.81 -12.07
CA GLY A 75 0.20 16.42 -12.06
C GLY A 75 1.26 15.55 -11.36
N ARG A 76 1.27 14.23 -11.57
CA ARG A 76 2.15 13.31 -10.84
C ARG A 76 3.61 13.58 -11.14
N ARG A 77 4.44 13.66 -10.10
CA ARG A 77 5.91 13.67 -10.20
C ARG A 77 6.43 12.46 -9.44
N ILE A 78 7.29 11.68 -10.08
CA ILE A 78 7.82 10.42 -9.56
C ILE A 78 9.34 10.54 -9.53
N ASP A 79 9.94 10.10 -8.44
CA ASP A 79 11.38 10.01 -8.27
C ASP A 79 11.74 8.58 -7.81
N ALA A 80 12.89 8.08 -8.26
CA ALA A 80 13.33 6.73 -7.94
C ALA A 80 14.86 6.70 -7.87
N SER A 81 15.39 6.12 -6.79
CA SER A 81 16.83 5.97 -6.63
C SER A 81 17.24 4.65 -5.99
N LEU A 82 18.31 4.06 -6.51
CA LEU A 82 19.02 2.92 -5.92
C LEU A 82 20.19 3.35 -5.02
N GLU A 83 20.55 4.63 -5.06
CA GLU A 83 21.77 5.17 -4.44
C GLU A 83 21.45 6.08 -3.26
N HIS A 84 20.41 6.92 -3.40
CA HIS A 84 20.00 7.83 -2.34
C HIS A 84 19.34 7.09 -1.18
N SER A 85 19.63 7.55 0.04
CA SER A 85 19.00 7.04 1.25
C SER A 85 17.51 7.43 1.31
N THR A 86 16.74 6.69 2.11
CA THR A 86 15.33 7.02 2.40
C THR A 86 15.19 8.46 2.89
N VAL A 87 16.10 8.94 3.74
CA VAL A 87 16.10 10.32 4.24
C VAL A 87 16.19 11.32 3.09
N ALA A 88 17.16 11.16 2.18
CA ALA A 88 17.33 12.07 1.04
C ALA A 88 16.12 12.07 0.08
N MET A 89 15.53 10.89 -0.13
CA MET A 89 14.32 10.76 -0.95
C MET A 89 13.09 11.40 -0.28
N VAL A 90 12.98 11.30 1.06
CA VAL A 90 11.94 11.96 1.85
C VAL A 90 12.11 13.48 1.80
N THR A 91 13.32 14.02 2.01
CA THR A 91 13.59 15.46 1.88
C THR A 91 13.19 15.97 0.49
N THR A 92 13.55 15.23 -0.56
CA THR A 92 13.19 15.59 -1.95
C THR A 92 11.68 15.55 -2.18
N LEU A 93 10.97 14.58 -1.56
CA LEU A 93 9.51 14.49 -1.60
C LEU A 93 8.86 15.72 -0.94
N PHE A 94 9.34 16.12 0.23
CA PHE A 94 8.82 17.31 0.93
C PHE A 94 9.13 18.60 0.17
N ASP A 95 10.30 18.74 -0.45
CA ASP A 95 10.60 19.89 -1.31
C ASP A 95 9.64 20.00 -2.51
N GLN A 96 9.17 18.86 -3.04
CA GLN A 96 8.16 18.85 -4.10
C GLN A 96 6.78 19.24 -3.58
N ALA A 97 6.40 18.77 -2.39
CA ALA A 97 5.14 19.13 -1.75
C ALA A 97 5.10 20.62 -1.41
N GLU A 98 6.18 21.15 -0.82
CA GLU A 98 6.34 22.56 -0.48
C GLU A 98 6.17 23.47 -1.70
N LYS A 99 6.80 23.13 -2.82
CA LYS A 99 6.67 23.89 -4.07
C LYS A 99 5.25 23.90 -4.63
N ARG A 100 4.44 22.87 -4.34
CA ARG A 100 3.03 22.79 -4.78
C ARG A 100 2.08 23.52 -3.85
N ASP A 101 2.40 23.59 -2.57
CA ASP A 101 1.58 24.19 -1.53
C ASP A 101 2.41 25.05 -0.56
N PRO A 102 2.98 26.19 -1.02
CA PRO A 102 3.90 27.01 -0.22
C PRO A 102 3.25 27.68 1.00
N THR A 103 1.92 27.70 1.07
CA THR A 103 1.15 28.28 2.17
C THR A 103 0.56 27.22 3.10
N HIS A 104 0.88 25.94 2.87
CA HIS A 104 0.33 24.78 3.60
C HIS A 104 -1.20 24.83 3.73
N GLY A 105 -1.88 25.24 2.66
CA GLY A 105 -3.34 25.36 2.63
C GLY A 105 -4.04 24.04 2.33
N ARG A 106 -3.29 23.02 1.92
CA ARG A 106 -3.80 21.69 1.58
C ARG A 106 -3.46 20.71 2.69
N ARG A 107 -4.24 19.64 2.77
CA ARG A 107 -3.95 18.52 3.66
C ARG A 107 -2.98 17.55 2.98
N TRP A 108 -1.87 17.24 3.64
CA TRP A 108 -0.83 16.39 3.07
C TRP A 108 -1.04 14.94 3.51
N ILE A 109 -1.42 14.10 2.55
CA ILE A 109 -1.63 12.66 2.77
C ILE A 109 -0.41 11.90 2.28
N VAL A 110 0.20 11.11 3.16
CA VAL A 110 1.41 10.33 2.86
C VAL A 110 1.09 8.85 2.88
N LEU A 111 1.28 8.18 1.75
CA LEU A 111 1.11 6.72 1.62
C LEU A 111 2.45 6.02 1.74
N VAL A 112 2.54 5.01 2.61
CA VAL A 112 3.77 4.24 2.87
C VAL A 112 3.52 2.75 2.95
N ASP A 113 4.55 1.93 2.73
CA ASP A 113 4.46 0.48 2.90
C ASP A 113 4.38 0.03 4.37
N GLY A 114 4.65 0.93 5.33
CA GLY A 114 4.62 0.67 6.77
C GLY A 114 5.98 0.35 7.38
N ALA A 115 7.09 0.48 6.65
CA ALA A 115 8.42 0.30 7.21
C ALA A 115 8.74 1.35 8.28
N ASN A 116 9.09 0.91 9.50
CA ASN A 116 9.38 1.76 10.66
C ASN A 116 10.36 2.91 10.35
N HIS A 117 11.43 2.62 9.60
CA HIS A 117 12.41 3.63 9.23
C HIS A 117 11.83 4.71 8.30
N GLN A 118 10.93 4.35 7.37
CA GLN A 118 10.24 5.34 6.53
C GLN A 118 9.35 6.25 7.37
N LEU A 119 8.55 5.67 8.28
CA LEU A 119 7.70 6.42 9.20
C LEU A 119 8.50 7.44 10.01
N GLU A 120 9.59 6.99 10.63
CA GLU A 120 10.47 7.85 11.42
C GLU A 120 11.14 8.95 10.59
N CYS A 121 11.44 8.70 9.31
CA CYS A 121 11.97 9.73 8.41
C CYS A 121 10.91 10.78 8.08
N LEU A 122 9.68 10.36 7.78
CA LEU A 122 8.57 11.25 7.44
C LEU A 122 8.16 12.14 8.61
N GLU A 123 8.00 11.55 9.80
CA GLU A 123 7.63 12.29 11.01
C GLU A 123 8.69 13.33 11.37
N ARG A 124 9.97 12.97 11.27
CA ARG A 124 11.08 13.91 11.52
C ARG A 124 11.13 15.03 10.50
N GLU A 125 10.94 14.73 9.22
CA GLU A 125 10.94 15.75 8.17
C GLU A 125 9.76 16.71 8.31
N ALA A 126 8.57 16.18 8.61
CA ALA A 126 7.37 16.98 8.86
C ALA A 126 7.54 17.90 10.08
N ALA A 127 8.04 17.36 11.19
CA ALA A 127 8.35 18.15 12.39
C ALA A 127 9.43 19.22 12.12
N GLY A 128 10.47 18.88 11.35
CA GLY A 128 11.53 19.82 10.98
C GLY A 128 11.04 20.98 10.12
N ARG A 129 9.97 20.78 9.35
CA ARG A 129 9.35 21.80 8.48
C ARG A 129 8.12 22.47 9.10
N GLY A 130 7.64 22.00 10.25
CA GLY A 130 6.43 22.49 10.90
C GLY A 130 5.15 22.24 10.10
N VAL A 131 5.11 21.15 9.33
CA VAL A 131 3.94 20.76 8.52
C VAL A 131 3.20 19.57 9.13
N ASP A 132 1.88 19.62 9.06
CA ASP A 132 1.02 18.50 9.48
C ASP A 132 0.85 17.51 8.32
N ILE A 133 1.05 16.22 8.60
CA ILE A 133 0.86 15.14 7.64
C ILE A 133 -0.06 14.05 8.20
N ASP A 134 -0.85 13.43 7.33
CA ASP A 134 -1.60 12.21 7.64
C ASP A 134 -0.96 11.03 6.94
N ILE A 135 -0.40 10.12 7.74
CA ILE A 135 0.23 8.91 7.25
C ILE A 135 -0.80 7.78 7.18
N ILE A 136 -0.88 7.11 6.03
CA ILE A 136 -1.70 5.93 5.82
C ILE A 136 -0.82 4.82 5.27
N VAL A 137 -0.91 3.63 5.85
CA VAL A 137 -0.25 2.45 5.28
C VAL A 137 -1.00 2.02 4.02
N ASP A 138 -0.25 1.82 2.95
CA ASP A 138 -0.74 1.45 1.64
C ASP A 138 -1.50 0.12 1.70
N PHE A 139 -2.78 0.19 1.32
CA PHE A 139 -3.68 -0.95 1.35
C PHE A 139 -3.20 -2.10 0.45
N VAL A 140 -2.47 -1.84 -0.63
CA VAL A 140 -1.95 -2.93 -1.49
C VAL A 140 -0.88 -3.73 -0.77
N HIS A 141 0.02 -3.06 -0.03
CA HIS A 141 1.00 -3.73 0.81
C HIS A 141 0.32 -4.52 1.94
N VAL A 142 -0.75 -3.99 2.53
CA VAL A 142 -1.58 -4.73 3.51
C VAL A 142 -2.18 -5.99 2.90
N LEU A 143 -2.71 -5.94 1.67
CA LEU A 143 -3.22 -7.13 1.00
C LEU A 143 -2.13 -8.19 0.77
N GLU A 144 -0.88 -7.82 0.55
CA GLU A 144 0.24 -8.76 0.47
C GLU A 144 0.58 -9.38 1.82
N TYR A 145 0.58 -8.59 2.90
CA TYR A 145 0.76 -9.11 4.26
C TYR A 145 -0.35 -10.09 4.64
N LEU A 146 -1.61 -9.74 4.37
CA LEU A 146 -2.75 -10.61 4.64
C LEU A 146 -2.67 -11.93 3.85
N ARG A 147 -2.17 -11.90 2.60
CA ARG A 147 -1.97 -13.14 1.81
C ARG A 147 -0.91 -14.04 2.41
N LYS A 148 0.25 -13.49 2.80
CA LYS A 148 1.31 -14.26 3.49
C LYS A 148 0.78 -14.88 4.78
N ALA A 149 0.06 -14.08 5.58
CA ALA A 149 -0.60 -14.60 6.77
C ALA A 149 -1.61 -15.71 6.43
N ALA A 150 -2.41 -15.54 5.39
CA ALA A 150 -3.37 -16.55 4.93
C ALA A 150 -2.71 -17.86 4.49
N GLU A 151 -1.54 -17.80 3.85
CA GLU A 151 -0.76 -18.97 3.44
C GLU A 151 -0.30 -19.78 4.65
N ASP A 152 0.17 -19.10 5.70
CA ASP A 152 0.55 -19.70 6.97
C ASP A 152 -0.68 -20.26 7.73
N LEU A 153 -1.80 -19.55 7.68
CA LEU A 153 -3.10 -19.85 8.32
C LEU A 153 -3.81 -21.06 7.74
N HIS A 154 -3.93 -21.08 6.42
CA HIS A 154 -4.81 -21.98 5.71
C HIS A 154 -3.98 -22.70 4.64
N PRO A 155 -3.35 -23.85 4.93
CA PRO A 155 -2.55 -24.58 3.94
C PRO A 155 -3.37 -25.02 2.72
N ALA A 156 -4.69 -25.15 2.84
CA ALA A 156 -5.62 -25.38 1.72
C ALA A 156 -6.07 -24.06 1.06
N GLN A 157 -6.05 -24.01 -0.28
CA GLN A 157 -6.30 -22.79 -1.06
C GLN A 157 -7.67 -22.10 -0.91
N PRO A 158 -8.84 -22.77 -0.78
CA PRO A 158 -10.13 -22.07 -0.84
C PRO A 158 -10.40 -21.16 0.37
N ALA A 159 -9.88 -21.50 1.55
CA ALA A 159 -10.04 -20.67 2.76
C ALA A 159 -9.18 -19.40 2.74
N ARG A 160 -8.07 -19.38 1.97
CA ARG A 160 -7.14 -18.23 1.89
C ARG A 160 -7.82 -16.98 1.32
N ALA A 161 -8.50 -17.14 0.19
CA ALA A 161 -9.14 -16.01 -0.50
C ALA A 161 -10.27 -15.40 0.36
N ALA A 162 -11.09 -16.26 0.98
CA ALA A 162 -12.16 -15.82 1.87
C ALA A 162 -11.63 -15.10 3.12
N PHE A 163 -10.55 -15.63 3.73
CA PHE A 163 -9.86 -14.97 4.84
C PHE A 163 -9.35 -13.59 4.45
N VAL A 164 -8.55 -13.49 3.37
CA VAL A 164 -8.00 -12.20 2.92
C VAL A 164 -9.11 -11.21 2.62
N GLN A 165 -10.18 -11.64 1.93
CA GLN A 165 -11.30 -10.76 1.61
C GLN A 165 -12.02 -10.24 2.86
N THR A 166 -12.29 -11.11 3.82
CA THR A 166 -13.01 -10.75 5.06
C THR A 166 -12.16 -9.83 5.91
N THR A 167 -10.91 -10.22 6.19
CA THR A 167 -9.98 -9.45 7.01
C THR A 167 -9.65 -8.09 6.38
N ALA A 168 -9.47 -8.03 5.06
CA ALA A 168 -9.24 -6.76 4.37
C ALA A 168 -10.44 -5.80 4.45
N ARG A 169 -11.67 -6.34 4.37
CA ARG A 169 -12.88 -5.51 4.55
C ARG A 169 -13.01 -5.01 5.98
N ASP A 170 -12.74 -5.85 6.97
CA ASP A 170 -12.74 -5.44 8.37
C ASP A 170 -11.80 -4.26 8.63
N LEU A 171 -10.59 -4.28 8.03
CA LEU A 171 -9.65 -3.16 8.08
C LEU A 171 -10.23 -1.89 7.42
N LEU A 172 -10.81 -2.01 6.24
CA LEU A 172 -11.43 -0.88 5.54
C LEU A 172 -12.60 -0.26 6.32
N GLU A 173 -13.31 -1.07 7.10
CA GLU A 173 -14.43 -0.69 7.96
C GLU A 173 -13.98 -0.16 9.33
N GLY A 174 -12.67 -0.12 9.62
CA GLY A 174 -12.11 0.49 10.82
C GLY A 174 -11.85 -0.47 11.98
N HIS A 175 -11.92 -1.78 11.75
CA HIS A 175 -11.70 -2.80 12.78
C HIS A 175 -10.22 -3.20 12.95
N ALA A 176 -9.28 -2.29 12.65
CA ALA A 176 -7.84 -2.57 12.70
C ALA A 176 -7.37 -3.13 14.05
N PRO A 177 -7.76 -2.58 15.22
CA PRO A 177 -7.35 -3.15 16.51
C PRO A 177 -7.79 -4.60 16.71
N ARG A 178 -9.02 -4.94 16.29
CA ARG A 178 -9.55 -6.31 16.36
C ARG A 178 -8.75 -7.24 15.46
N VAL A 179 -8.58 -6.87 14.20
CA VAL A 179 -7.82 -7.68 13.22
C VAL A 179 -6.40 -7.95 13.69
N VAL A 180 -5.72 -6.93 14.25
CA VAL A 180 -4.36 -7.08 14.78
C VAL A 180 -4.35 -8.04 15.97
N ALA A 181 -5.29 -7.90 16.90
CA ALA A 181 -5.42 -8.81 18.04
C ALA A 181 -5.66 -10.28 17.60
N ASP A 182 -6.52 -10.50 16.61
CA ASP A 182 -6.83 -11.83 16.06
C ASP A 182 -5.60 -12.46 15.40
N LEU A 183 -4.83 -11.68 14.62
CA LEU A 183 -3.59 -12.13 14.00
C LEU A 183 -2.53 -12.50 15.05
N HIS A 184 -2.43 -11.73 16.15
CA HIS A 184 -1.53 -12.06 17.27
C HIS A 184 -1.95 -13.33 18.00
N ALA A 185 -3.24 -13.49 18.29
CA ALA A 185 -3.77 -14.69 18.93
C ALA A 185 -3.45 -15.94 18.09
N TYR A 186 -3.60 -15.83 16.78
CA TYR A 186 -3.23 -16.90 15.87
C TYR A 186 -1.73 -17.23 15.88
N GLN A 187 -0.86 -16.21 15.78
CA GLN A 187 0.58 -16.42 15.81
C GLN A 187 1.02 -17.13 17.09
N ARG A 188 0.53 -16.68 18.25
CA ARG A 188 0.83 -17.31 19.55
C ARG A 188 0.42 -18.77 19.59
N ALA A 189 -0.76 -19.11 19.08
CA ALA A 189 -1.25 -20.48 19.05
C ALA A 189 -0.39 -21.41 18.19
N ARG A 190 0.37 -20.86 17.22
CA ARG A 190 1.14 -21.66 16.26
C ARG A 190 2.63 -21.76 16.57
N THR A 191 3.24 -20.74 17.19
CA THR A 191 4.69 -20.70 17.44
C THR A 191 5.08 -21.13 18.84
N GLU A 192 4.12 -21.27 19.77
CA GLU A 192 4.38 -21.40 21.23
C GLU A 192 5.30 -20.28 21.77
N GLN A 193 5.48 -19.20 21.02
CA GLN A 193 6.35 -18.08 21.33
C GLN A 193 5.53 -16.80 21.42
N ASP A 194 5.57 -16.16 22.59
CA ASP A 194 5.01 -14.83 22.80
C ASP A 194 5.99 -13.76 22.31
N ARG A 195 6.25 -13.77 20.99
CA ARG A 195 7.01 -12.69 20.34
C ARG A 195 6.04 -11.84 19.55
N PRO A 196 5.83 -10.56 19.90
CA PRO A 196 5.05 -9.67 19.07
C PRO A 196 5.72 -9.59 17.70
N ALA A 197 4.97 -9.81 16.61
CA ALA A 197 5.46 -9.56 15.26
C ALA A 197 5.86 -8.08 15.16
N PRO A 198 7.16 -7.75 15.04
CA PRO A 198 7.60 -6.37 15.11
C PRO A 198 6.99 -5.59 13.94
N GLY A 199 6.25 -4.53 14.26
CA GLY A 199 5.72 -3.59 13.27
C GLY A 199 4.21 -3.66 13.02
N LEU A 200 3.51 -4.75 13.35
CA LEU A 200 2.05 -4.83 13.10
C LEU A 200 1.26 -3.89 14.01
N GLU A 201 1.62 -3.81 15.30
CA GLU A 201 1.03 -2.87 16.26
C GLU A 201 1.30 -1.41 15.90
N ARG A 202 2.52 -1.11 15.43
CA ARG A 202 2.88 0.24 14.98
C ARG A 202 2.11 0.59 13.70
N ALA A 203 2.03 -0.33 12.75
CA ALA A 203 1.26 -0.17 11.54
C ALA A 203 -0.24 0.04 11.83
N ALA A 204 -0.79 -0.60 12.86
CA ALA A 204 -2.20 -0.51 13.25
C ALA A 204 -2.68 0.94 13.45
N ALA A 205 -1.82 1.79 14.04
CA ALA A 205 -2.09 3.22 14.23
C ALA A 205 -2.32 3.98 12.92
N TYR A 206 -1.82 3.45 11.80
CA TYR A 206 -1.91 4.04 10.46
C TYR A 206 -2.90 3.29 9.54
N LEU A 207 -3.67 2.33 10.07
CA LEU A 207 -4.70 1.57 9.33
C LEU A 207 -6.11 2.21 9.45
N ASN A 208 -6.19 3.53 9.63
CA ASN A 208 -7.45 4.29 9.80
C ASN A 208 -8.20 4.49 8.47
N TYR A 209 -8.39 3.41 7.70
CA TYR A 209 -8.99 3.45 6.37
C TYR A 209 -10.42 4.01 6.37
N HIS A 210 -11.22 3.69 7.39
CA HIS A 210 -12.58 4.23 7.49
C HIS A 210 -12.60 5.77 7.53
N ILE A 211 -11.65 6.40 8.23
CA ILE A 211 -11.48 7.87 8.24
C ILE A 211 -11.05 8.35 6.87
N ALA A 212 -10.00 7.76 6.31
CA ALA A 212 -9.47 8.13 5.00
C ALA A 212 -10.53 8.03 3.89
N LEU A 213 -11.33 6.95 3.89
CA LEU A 213 -12.40 6.73 2.93
C LEU A 213 -13.56 7.71 3.11
N THR A 214 -13.92 8.03 4.35
CA THR A 214 -14.96 9.03 4.65
C THR A 214 -14.54 10.43 4.18
N LEU A 215 -13.28 10.79 4.42
CA LEU A 215 -12.70 12.07 4.00
C LEU A 215 -12.27 12.09 2.52
N GLY A 216 -12.40 10.96 1.82
CA GLY A 216 -12.14 10.85 0.39
C GLY A 216 -10.67 10.81 -0.01
N TRP A 217 -9.79 10.43 0.90
CA TRP A 217 -8.36 10.36 0.69
C TRP A 217 -7.94 9.11 -0.11
N PRO A 218 -6.78 9.16 -0.78
CA PRO A 218 -6.18 7.96 -1.35
C PRO A 218 -5.72 7.03 -0.22
N ILE A 219 -5.78 5.72 -0.45
CA ILE A 219 -5.36 4.68 0.52
C ILE A 219 -4.43 3.63 -0.10
N ALA A 220 -4.14 3.76 -1.39
CA ALA A 220 -3.40 2.77 -2.16
C ALA A 220 -2.41 3.46 -3.11
N SER A 221 -1.18 2.96 -3.20
CA SER A 221 -0.11 3.59 -3.99
C SER A 221 -0.08 3.15 -5.46
N GLY A 222 -1.26 2.91 -6.07
CA GLY A 222 -1.35 2.47 -7.47
C GLY A 222 -0.64 3.38 -8.51
N VAL A 223 -0.31 4.62 -8.13
CA VAL A 223 0.56 5.53 -8.88
C VAL A 223 2.00 5.01 -9.01
N ILE A 224 2.56 4.39 -7.96
CA ILE A 224 3.93 3.87 -7.90
C ILE A 224 3.98 2.44 -8.46
N GLU A 225 2.97 1.60 -8.18
CA GLU A 225 2.91 0.22 -8.67
C GLU A 225 2.90 0.10 -10.21
N GLY A 226 2.40 1.12 -10.91
CA GLY A 226 2.46 1.18 -12.37
C GLY A 226 3.87 1.43 -12.91
N CYS A 227 4.76 2.01 -12.09
CA CYS A 227 6.11 2.41 -12.46
C CYS A 227 7.19 1.38 -12.07
N CYS A 228 6.90 0.50 -11.11
CA CYS A 228 7.84 -0.50 -10.59
C CYS A 228 7.68 -1.90 -11.24
N ARG A 229 7.02 -2.01 -12.40
CA ARG A 229 6.74 -3.27 -13.12
C ARG A 229 7.70 -3.55 -14.27
#